data_AF-A0A5K3EJ26-F1
#
_entry.id   AF-A0A5K3EJ26-F1
#
_cell.length_a   1.000
_cell.length_b   1.000
_cell.length_c   1.000
_cell.angle_alpha   90.00
_cell.angle_beta   90.00
_cell.angle_gamma   90.00
#
_symmetry.space_group_name_H-M   'P 1'
#
loop_
_entity.id
_entity.type
_entity.pdbx_description
1 polymer ?
#
loop_
_entity_poly.entity_id
_entity_poly.type
_entity_poly.pdbx_seq_one_letter_code
_entity_poly.pdbx_strand_id
1 'polypeptide(L)'
;MHGHRLGPDNAISKLPEIIIGDKDAKTYIFDLYLVDMARVYREEKEDQRLICNHTPKELLHTAVGLLSVSLVSMDKTTIYEALTEKSSVTLFFISRDDDCAEYLLEKNARILENKNKSKKSENSALMKKLQDAFQAASSRNPEEEDAYESGVEETSDFGLVFSSDISSGSEAEDEEEAKSSSDEESVREGGDNENADEAYEIMEEGCEESNCTSTSSEEGDQITKKCSSGYYAFLSSCLERKIMIKEFFSCESNVAKKNVLLTMLGPEHKMAAVCNFRVRRVDNKKRVIHITFLSVRKHLRRLGIGTRIIEIIKTPQMSGHYDAMVVHADLNATEFFANNGFSGDPLLNKQWASFAGEYVNCLLMTYFPPLSFGASTTNGSKLLKSIDKSIDDWLVATGNVHQMQYTLCKRLRAEVVRLQNQLLSQDSLIQVLKREVVKQAHLIDALRARAVANGQRDGDESLGLSLDAISFSTLPPPMNMESRLSLGFKGVTFKECAGDMD
;
A
#
# COMPACT_ATOMS: atom_id res chain seq x y z
N MET A 1 -27.68 -22.90 4.21
CA MET A 1 -27.18 -22.02 3.13
C MET A 1 -26.04 -22.76 2.44
N HIS A 2 -26.21 -23.11 1.17
CA HIS A 2 -25.17 -23.80 0.39
C HIS A 2 -23.98 -22.86 0.16
N GLY A 3 -22.75 -23.39 0.25
CA GLY A 3 -21.55 -22.58 0.09
C GLY A 3 -21.49 -21.96 -1.30
N HIS A 4 -21.47 -20.63 -1.36
CA HIS A 4 -21.38 -19.87 -2.60
C HIS A 4 -19.93 -19.76 -3.07
N ARG A 5 -19.28 -20.91 -3.31
CA ARG A 5 -18.02 -20.95 -4.05
C ARG A 5 -18.30 -21.31 -5.49
N LEU A 6 -17.52 -20.74 -6.41
CA LEU A 6 -17.46 -21.23 -7.78
C LEU A 6 -17.09 -22.72 -7.74
N GLY A 7 -18.03 -23.56 -8.18
CA GLY A 7 -17.76 -24.98 -8.37
C GLY A 7 -16.63 -25.17 -9.39
N PRO A 8 -15.99 -26.36 -9.44
CA PRO A 8 -14.97 -26.64 -10.46
C PRO A 8 -15.50 -26.43 -11.88
N ASP A 9 -16.79 -26.67 -12.11
CA ASP A 9 -17.41 -26.65 -13.44
C ASP A 9 -18.13 -25.33 -13.79
N ASN A 10 -18.24 -24.40 -12.83
CA ASN A 10 -18.97 -23.14 -13.02
C ASN A 10 -18.04 -21.94 -12.90
N ALA A 11 -17.83 -21.23 -14.00
CA ALA A 11 -17.07 -19.97 -14.02
C ALA A 11 -17.89 -18.76 -13.52
N ILE A 12 -19.22 -18.89 -13.44
CA ILE A 12 -20.15 -17.82 -13.06
C ILE A 12 -21.12 -18.37 -12.02
N SER A 13 -21.36 -17.62 -10.95
CA SER A 13 -22.38 -17.93 -9.93
C SER A 13 -23.16 -16.67 -9.58
N LYS A 14 -24.49 -16.72 -9.68
CA LYS A 14 -25.37 -15.70 -9.10
C LYS A 14 -25.41 -15.87 -7.58
N LEU A 15 -25.26 -14.78 -6.85
CA LEU A 15 -25.36 -14.73 -5.40
C LEU A 15 -26.73 -14.17 -4.98
N PRO A 16 -27.12 -14.31 -3.70
CA PRO A 16 -28.32 -13.66 -3.19
C PRO A 16 -28.29 -12.15 -3.44
N GLU A 17 -29.43 -11.61 -3.83
CA GLU A 17 -29.61 -10.17 -4.03
C GLU A 17 -29.34 -9.40 -2.75
N ILE A 18 -28.84 -8.18 -2.90
CA ILE A 18 -28.56 -7.29 -1.79
C ILE A 18 -29.46 -6.08 -1.89
N ILE A 19 -30.11 -5.77 -0.77
CA ILE A 19 -30.95 -4.61 -0.60
C ILE A 19 -30.22 -3.65 0.33
N ILE A 20 -30.02 -2.42 -0.12
CA ILE A 20 -29.39 -1.35 0.65
C ILE A 20 -30.38 -0.21 0.77
N GLY A 21 -30.66 0.21 2.01
CA GLY A 21 -31.48 1.39 2.29
C GLY A 21 -30.62 2.64 2.40
N ASP A 22 -31.09 3.72 1.79
CA ASP A 22 -30.56 5.07 1.96
C ASP A 22 -31.19 5.76 3.18
N LYS A 23 -30.57 6.85 3.63
CA LYS A 23 -31.11 7.73 4.69
C LYS A 23 -32.49 8.28 4.32
N ASP A 24 -32.76 8.46 3.03
CA ASP A 24 -34.03 8.96 2.50
C ASP A 24 -35.11 7.87 2.33
N ALA A 25 -34.95 6.72 2.99
CA ALA A 25 -35.82 5.54 2.88
C ALA A 25 -35.93 4.94 1.47
N LYS A 26 -35.08 5.37 0.53
CA LYS A 26 -34.96 4.75 -0.79
C LYS A 26 -34.22 3.42 -0.67
N THR A 27 -34.76 2.38 -1.28
CA THR A 27 -34.14 1.05 -1.29
C THR A 27 -33.56 0.75 -2.65
N TYR A 28 -32.28 0.42 -2.71
CA TYR A 28 -31.60 -0.03 -3.92
C TYR A 28 -31.44 -1.54 -3.89
N ILE A 29 -31.71 -2.19 -5.02
CA ILE A 29 -31.58 -3.64 -5.16
C ILE A 29 -30.46 -3.94 -6.16
N PHE A 30 -29.52 -4.77 -5.72
CA PHE A 30 -28.37 -5.18 -6.53
C PHE A 30 -28.37 -6.68 -6.76
N ASP A 31 -28.24 -7.07 -8.03
CA ASP A 31 -27.87 -8.42 -8.42
C ASP A 31 -26.36 -8.60 -8.27
N LEU A 32 -25.97 -9.70 -7.65
CA LEU A 32 -24.57 -10.03 -7.41
C LEU A 32 -24.13 -11.24 -8.23
N TYR A 33 -22.98 -11.11 -8.90
CA TYR A 33 -22.38 -12.19 -9.66
C TYR A 33 -20.93 -12.37 -9.29
N LEU A 34 -20.57 -13.61 -8.98
CA LEU A 34 -19.20 -14.05 -8.78
C LEU A 34 -18.71 -14.69 -10.08
N VAL A 35 -17.60 -14.22 -10.63
CA VAL A 35 -17.11 -14.61 -11.96
C VAL A 35 -15.60 -14.83 -11.94
N ASP A 36 -15.17 -15.97 -12.45
CA ASP A 36 -13.78 -16.28 -12.77
C ASP A 36 -13.55 -16.01 -14.27
N MET A 37 -13.05 -14.82 -14.60
CA MET A 37 -12.87 -14.38 -15.98
C MET A 37 -11.84 -15.23 -16.72
N ALA A 38 -10.76 -15.61 -16.05
CA ALA A 38 -9.74 -16.50 -16.63
C ALA A 38 -10.36 -17.80 -17.16
N ARG A 39 -11.33 -18.36 -16.42
CA ARG A 39 -12.04 -19.57 -16.82
C ARG A 39 -13.07 -19.32 -17.92
N VAL A 40 -13.80 -18.20 -17.88
CA VAL A 40 -14.75 -17.83 -18.95
C VAL A 40 -14.06 -17.77 -20.31
N TYR A 41 -12.92 -17.08 -20.41
CA TYR A 41 -12.19 -16.90 -21.67
C TYR A 41 -11.46 -18.17 -22.12
N ARG A 42 -11.03 -19.02 -21.19
CA ARG A 42 -10.47 -20.35 -21.48
C ARG A 42 -11.51 -21.30 -22.07
N GLU A 43 -12.76 -21.19 -21.63
CA GLU A 43 -13.88 -21.99 -22.15
C GLU A 43 -14.44 -21.46 -23.47
N GLU A 44 -13.98 -20.30 -23.96
CA GLU A 44 -14.50 -19.60 -25.15
C GLU A 44 -16.00 -19.29 -25.07
N LYS A 45 -16.47 -18.98 -23.85
CA LYS A 45 -17.88 -18.70 -23.55
C LYS A 45 -18.16 -17.24 -23.22
N GLU A 46 -17.21 -16.36 -23.52
CA GLU A 46 -17.29 -14.92 -23.29
C GLU A 46 -18.49 -14.27 -23.97
N ASP A 47 -18.96 -14.81 -25.10
CA ASP A 47 -20.10 -14.29 -25.86
C ASP A 47 -21.38 -15.14 -25.71
N GLN A 48 -21.29 -16.31 -25.08
CA GLN A 48 -22.41 -17.27 -25.02
C GLN A 48 -23.20 -17.21 -23.72
N ARG A 49 -22.57 -16.79 -22.62
CA ARG A 49 -23.22 -16.69 -21.32
C ARG A 49 -23.76 -15.28 -21.12
N LEU A 50 -24.93 -15.15 -20.51
CA LEU A 50 -25.52 -13.86 -20.17
C LEU A 50 -25.53 -13.67 -18.67
N ILE A 51 -25.05 -12.50 -18.22
CA ILE A 51 -25.15 -11.99 -16.86
C ILE A 51 -25.99 -10.72 -16.94
N CYS A 52 -27.21 -10.74 -16.40
CA CYS A 52 -28.17 -9.63 -16.53
C CYS A 52 -28.36 -9.13 -17.98
N ASN A 53 -28.46 -10.06 -18.94
CA ASN A 53 -28.59 -9.79 -20.38
C ASN A 53 -27.35 -9.20 -21.07
N HIS A 54 -26.21 -9.16 -20.37
CA HIS A 54 -24.93 -8.70 -20.93
C HIS A 54 -23.93 -9.85 -21.01
N THR A 55 -23.04 -9.80 -21.98
CA THR A 55 -21.99 -10.82 -22.09
C THR A 55 -20.90 -10.59 -21.03
N PRO A 56 -20.22 -11.64 -20.53
CA PRO A 56 -19.04 -11.49 -19.69
C PRO A 56 -18.00 -10.53 -20.28
N LYS A 57 -17.85 -10.52 -21.61
CA LYS A 57 -16.97 -9.58 -22.32
C LYS A 57 -17.38 -8.13 -22.09
N GLU A 58 -18.64 -7.79 -22.28
CA GLU A 58 -19.16 -6.44 -22.01
C GLU A 58 -18.98 -6.04 -20.53
N LEU A 59 -19.22 -6.97 -19.59
CA LEU A 59 -19.03 -6.70 -18.16
C LEU A 59 -17.56 -6.52 -17.79
N LEU A 60 -16.63 -7.25 -18.42
CA LEU A 60 -15.20 -7.06 -18.24
C LEU A 60 -14.78 -5.66 -18.67
N HIS A 61 -15.13 -5.24 -19.89
CA HIS A 61 -14.81 -3.89 -20.36
C HIS A 61 -15.46 -2.80 -19.49
N THR A 62 -16.69 -3.04 -19.01
CA THR A 62 -17.38 -2.14 -18.07
C THR A 62 -16.62 -2.03 -16.74
N ALA A 63 -16.12 -3.14 -16.20
CA ALA A 63 -15.32 -3.15 -14.97
C ALA A 63 -13.99 -2.43 -15.16
N VAL A 64 -13.29 -2.68 -16.27
CA VAL A 64 -12.05 -1.96 -16.60
C VAL A 64 -12.31 -0.47 -16.71
N GLY A 65 -13.42 -0.07 -17.32
CA GLY A 65 -13.83 1.32 -17.40
C GLY A 65 -14.09 1.95 -16.03
N LEU A 66 -14.82 1.26 -15.16
CA LEU A 66 -15.07 1.74 -13.79
C LEU A 66 -13.77 1.84 -12.97
N LEU A 67 -12.90 0.84 -13.07
CA LEU A 67 -11.63 0.79 -12.36
C LEU A 67 -10.65 1.84 -12.86
N SER A 68 -10.48 1.99 -14.18
CA SER A 68 -9.57 2.99 -14.77
C SER A 68 -9.96 4.43 -14.41
N VAL A 69 -11.25 4.72 -14.26
CA VAL A 69 -11.72 6.05 -13.81
C VAL A 69 -11.54 6.23 -12.30
N SER A 70 -11.46 5.15 -11.53
CA SER A 70 -11.32 5.21 -10.07
C SER A 70 -9.85 5.14 -9.62
N LEU A 71 -9.02 4.43 -10.36
CA LEU A 71 -7.61 4.14 -10.10
C LEU A 71 -6.78 4.79 -11.21
N VAL A 72 -6.68 6.12 -11.16
CA VAL A 72 -6.08 6.93 -12.24
C VAL A 72 -4.61 6.61 -12.49
N SER A 73 -3.92 6.08 -11.47
CA SER A 73 -2.51 5.65 -11.56
C SER A 73 -2.33 4.28 -12.22
N MET A 74 -3.39 3.50 -12.42
CA MET A 74 -3.32 2.16 -13.00
C MET A 74 -3.61 2.22 -14.50
N ASP A 75 -2.69 1.68 -15.29
CA ASP A 75 -2.90 1.49 -16.71
C ASP A 75 -3.93 0.37 -16.98
N LYS A 76 -4.54 0.42 -18.16
CA LYS A 76 -5.61 -0.52 -18.54
C LYS A 76 -5.07 -1.96 -18.65
N THR A 77 -3.79 -2.15 -19.03
CA THR A 77 -3.16 -3.49 -19.13
C THR A 77 -3.19 -4.18 -17.80
N THR A 78 -2.65 -3.51 -16.78
CA THR A 78 -2.55 -4.02 -15.42
C THR A 78 -3.94 -4.38 -14.90
N ILE A 79 -4.96 -3.59 -15.24
CA ILE A 79 -6.35 -3.90 -14.86
C ILE A 79 -6.85 -5.16 -15.58
N TYR A 80 -6.68 -5.28 -16.91
CA TYR A 80 -7.09 -6.50 -17.63
C TYR A 80 -6.37 -7.74 -17.12
N GLU A 81 -5.06 -7.66 -16.94
CA GLU A 81 -4.23 -8.76 -16.44
C GLU A 81 -4.69 -9.22 -15.06
N ALA A 82 -4.86 -8.30 -14.11
CA ALA A 82 -5.32 -8.64 -12.77
C ALA A 82 -6.75 -9.22 -12.75
N LEU A 83 -7.67 -8.68 -13.57
CA LEU A 83 -9.03 -9.21 -13.68
C LEU A 83 -9.10 -10.61 -14.32
N THR A 84 -8.11 -10.97 -15.13
CA THR A 84 -8.05 -12.23 -15.90
C THR A 84 -6.97 -13.18 -15.40
N GLU A 85 -6.26 -12.82 -14.34
CA GLU A 85 -5.23 -13.63 -13.73
C GLU A 85 -5.81 -14.95 -13.20
N LYS A 86 -5.02 -16.02 -13.31
CA LYS A 86 -5.39 -17.32 -12.77
C LYS A 86 -5.61 -17.23 -11.26
N SER A 87 -6.76 -17.73 -10.79
CA SER A 87 -7.19 -17.71 -9.38
C SER A 87 -7.70 -16.35 -8.88
N SER A 88 -7.83 -15.35 -9.76
CA SER A 88 -8.61 -14.15 -9.47
C SER A 88 -10.09 -14.44 -9.66
N VAL A 89 -10.90 -13.78 -8.84
CA VAL A 89 -12.36 -13.85 -8.88
C VAL A 89 -12.89 -12.44 -8.78
N THR A 90 -13.82 -12.10 -9.66
CA THR A 90 -14.43 -10.78 -9.73
C THR A 90 -15.87 -10.87 -9.27
N LEU A 91 -16.23 -10.01 -8.32
CA LEU A 91 -17.56 -9.82 -7.80
C LEU A 91 -18.16 -8.56 -8.44
N PHE A 92 -19.23 -8.75 -9.21
CA PHE A 92 -19.98 -7.68 -9.87
C PHE A 92 -21.23 -7.35 -9.07
N PHE A 93 -21.44 -6.06 -8.80
CA PHE A 93 -22.68 -5.51 -8.27
C PHE A 93 -23.41 -4.78 -9.39
N ILE A 94 -24.57 -5.28 -9.77
CA ILE A 94 -25.35 -4.78 -10.88
C ILE A 94 -26.66 -4.23 -10.33
N SER A 95 -26.89 -2.92 -10.49
CA SER A 95 -28.17 -2.28 -10.17
C SER A 95 -29.26 -2.77 -11.11
N ARG A 96 -30.50 -2.84 -10.60
CA ARG A 96 -31.67 -3.13 -11.43
C ARG A 96 -31.96 -1.98 -12.39
N ASP A 97 -32.53 -2.33 -13.54
CA ASP A 97 -32.85 -1.39 -14.62
C ASP A 97 -33.77 -0.25 -14.14
N ASP A 98 -34.71 -0.57 -13.25
CA ASP A 98 -35.63 0.41 -12.66
C ASP A 98 -34.89 1.49 -11.85
N ASP A 99 -33.94 1.08 -11.01
CA ASP A 99 -33.16 1.98 -10.14
C ASP A 99 -32.25 2.89 -10.98
N CYS A 100 -31.63 2.32 -12.02
CA CYS A 100 -30.80 3.08 -12.98
C CYS A 100 -31.63 4.11 -13.76
N ALA A 101 -32.79 3.70 -14.27
CA ALA A 101 -33.67 4.60 -15.02
C ALA A 101 -34.16 5.75 -14.14
N GLU A 102 -34.55 5.47 -12.90
CA GLU A 102 -35.00 6.48 -11.95
C GLU A 102 -33.89 7.48 -11.63
N TYR A 103 -32.68 7.01 -11.34
CA TYR A 103 -31.53 7.90 -11.11
C TYR A 103 -31.25 8.83 -12.31
N LEU A 104 -31.31 8.30 -13.54
CA LEU A 104 -31.11 9.13 -14.73
C LEU A 104 -32.23 10.15 -14.93
N LEU A 105 -33.49 9.78 -14.66
CA LEU A 105 -34.62 10.71 -14.73
C LEU A 105 -34.45 11.85 -13.70
N GLU A 106 -34.13 11.49 -12.45
CA GLU A 106 -33.94 12.45 -11.35
C GLU A 106 -32.76 13.38 -11.61
N LYS A 107 -31.60 12.84 -12.02
CA LYS A 107 -30.42 13.61 -12.36
C LYS A 107 -30.69 14.62 -13.46
N ASN A 108 -31.39 14.22 -14.51
CA ASN A 108 -31.72 15.13 -15.60
C ASN A 108 -32.78 16.16 -15.18
N ALA A 109 -33.75 15.80 -14.33
CA ALA A 109 -34.69 16.75 -13.75
C ALA A 109 -33.96 17.87 -12.97
N ARG A 110 -32.99 17.51 -12.11
CA ARG A 110 -32.15 18.48 -11.38
C ARG A 110 -31.33 19.37 -12.32
N ILE A 111 -30.87 18.85 -13.46
CA ILE A 111 -30.15 19.66 -14.47
C ILE A 111 -31.10 20.64 -15.16
N LEU A 112 -32.32 20.20 -15.47
CA LEU A 112 -33.39 20.99 -16.08
C LEU A 112 -33.89 22.11 -15.16
N GLU A 113 -33.99 21.88 -13.85
CA GLU A 113 -34.39 22.88 -12.87
C GLU A 113 -33.31 23.97 -12.69
N ASN A 114 -32.04 23.56 -12.69
CA ASN A 114 -30.91 24.47 -12.53
C ASN A 114 -30.51 25.23 -13.83
N LYS A 115 -31.49 25.60 -14.66
CA LYS A 115 -31.34 26.24 -15.98
C LYS A 115 -30.79 27.68 -15.91
N ASN A 116 -29.56 27.84 -15.44
CA ASN A 116 -28.75 29.03 -15.71
C ASN A 116 -28.15 28.92 -17.13
N LYS A 117 -28.09 30.06 -17.84
CA LYS A 117 -27.62 30.13 -19.25
C LYS A 117 -26.24 29.49 -19.49
N SER A 118 -25.38 29.31 -18.47
CA SER A 118 -24.07 28.65 -18.66
C SER A 118 -24.17 27.16 -19.02
N LYS A 119 -25.20 26.44 -18.53
CA LYS A 119 -25.34 24.99 -18.75
C LYS A 119 -25.61 24.60 -20.20
N LYS A 120 -26.18 25.50 -21.02
CA LYS A 120 -26.46 25.21 -22.44
C LYS A 120 -25.18 25.17 -23.27
N SER A 121 -24.23 26.06 -22.99
CA SER A 121 -22.91 26.08 -23.66
C SER A 121 -22.09 24.86 -23.27
N GLU A 122 -22.04 24.53 -21.98
CA GLU A 122 -21.35 23.35 -21.45
C GLU A 122 -21.93 22.04 -22.01
N ASN A 123 -23.26 21.92 -22.09
CA ASN A 123 -23.89 20.72 -22.65
C ASN A 123 -23.61 20.59 -24.16
N SER A 124 -23.59 21.69 -24.91
CA SER A 124 -23.21 21.66 -26.33
C SER A 124 -21.74 21.25 -26.51
N ALA A 125 -20.84 21.75 -25.67
CA ALA A 125 -19.43 21.37 -25.70
C ALA A 125 -19.24 19.89 -25.33
N LEU A 126 -19.98 19.38 -24.33
CA LEU A 126 -19.98 17.97 -23.95
C LEU A 126 -20.50 17.07 -25.07
N MET A 127 -21.60 17.44 -25.72
CA MET A 127 -22.14 16.67 -26.85
C MET A 127 -21.16 16.60 -28.01
N LYS A 128 -20.47 17.71 -28.32
CA LYS A 128 -19.39 17.70 -29.31
C LYS A 128 -18.26 16.75 -28.92
N LYS A 129 -17.78 16.80 -27.66
CA LYS A 129 -16.76 15.87 -27.15
C LYS A 129 -17.20 14.41 -27.25
N LEU A 130 -18.46 14.10 -26.97
CA LEU A 130 -19.00 12.74 -27.10
C LEU A 130 -19.05 12.28 -28.55
N GLN A 131 -19.45 13.14 -29.48
CA GLN A 131 -19.47 12.84 -30.91
C GLN A 131 -18.06 12.67 -31.47
N ASP A 132 -17.13 13.55 -31.10
CA ASP A 132 -15.73 13.47 -31.51
C ASP A 132 -15.10 12.15 -31.00
N ALA A 133 -15.36 11.78 -29.73
CA ALA A 133 -14.89 10.52 -29.15
C ALA A 133 -15.55 9.29 -29.81
N PHE A 134 -16.84 9.36 -30.14
CA PHE A 134 -17.54 8.28 -30.83
C PHE A 134 -17.00 8.06 -32.24
N GLN A 135 -16.72 9.14 -32.97
CA GLN A 135 -16.10 9.07 -34.30
C GLN A 135 -14.68 8.49 -34.20
N ALA A 136 -13.88 8.94 -33.24
CA ALA A 136 -12.54 8.40 -33.01
C ALA A 136 -12.59 6.89 -32.72
N ALA A 137 -13.41 6.45 -31.77
CA ALA A 137 -13.55 5.05 -31.40
C ALA A 137 -14.12 4.18 -32.54
N SER A 138 -15.05 4.70 -33.33
CA SER A 138 -15.65 3.97 -34.47
C SER A 138 -14.76 3.93 -35.71
N SER A 139 -13.80 4.84 -35.83
CA SER A 139 -12.85 4.90 -36.95
C SER A 139 -11.66 3.96 -36.81
N ARG A 140 -11.42 3.41 -35.60
CA ARG A 140 -10.36 2.44 -35.35
C ARG A 140 -10.76 1.07 -35.91
N ASN A 141 -9.88 0.49 -36.74
CA ASN A 141 -10.09 -0.83 -37.32
C ASN A 141 -10.06 -1.90 -36.21
N PRO A 142 -11.06 -2.79 -36.13
CA PRO A 142 -11.11 -3.84 -35.12
C PRO A 142 -10.04 -4.94 -35.33
N GLU A 143 -9.37 -4.97 -36.49
CA GLU A 143 -8.39 -6.01 -36.84
C GLU A 143 -6.92 -5.55 -36.75
N GLU A 144 -6.63 -4.25 -36.66
CA GLU A 144 -5.25 -3.72 -36.78
C GLU A 144 -4.66 -3.11 -35.49
N GLU A 145 -5.47 -2.73 -34.50
CA GLU A 145 -4.99 -2.10 -33.25
C GLU A 145 -5.71 -2.64 -32.00
N ASP A 146 -5.58 -3.94 -31.73
CA ASP A 146 -6.08 -4.54 -30.47
C ASP A 146 -5.09 -4.37 -29.29
N ALA A 147 -3.91 -3.79 -29.56
CA ALA A 147 -3.04 -3.26 -28.52
C ALA A 147 -3.58 -1.89 -28.12
N TYR A 148 -4.32 -1.82 -27.01
CA TYR A 148 -4.60 -0.54 -26.34
C TYR A 148 -3.26 0.21 -26.20
N GLU A 149 -3.23 1.52 -26.52
CA GLU A 149 -2.01 2.30 -26.35
C GLU A 149 -1.70 2.33 -24.85
N SER A 150 -0.52 1.86 -24.44
CA SER A 150 -0.04 1.85 -23.05
C SER A 150 0.29 3.26 -22.53
N GLY A 151 -0.28 4.30 -23.15
CA GLY A 151 -0.13 5.69 -22.77
C GLY A 151 -0.97 6.01 -21.55
N VAL A 152 -0.33 6.60 -20.53
CA VAL A 152 -0.97 7.17 -19.34
C VAL A 152 -1.64 8.52 -19.68
N GLU A 153 -2.21 8.66 -20.88
CA GLU A 153 -2.80 9.93 -21.28
C GLU A 153 -3.97 10.30 -20.34
N GLU A 154 -3.89 11.50 -19.77
CA GLU A 154 -4.70 12.01 -18.65
C GLU A 154 -6.21 12.08 -18.93
N THR A 155 -6.66 11.75 -20.15
CA THR A 155 -8.07 11.60 -20.48
C THR A 155 -8.36 10.19 -21.00
N SER A 156 -8.40 9.21 -20.09
CA SER A 156 -8.93 7.88 -20.40
C SER A 156 -10.24 7.99 -21.20
N ASP A 157 -10.36 7.29 -22.33
CA ASP A 157 -11.61 7.26 -23.12
C ASP A 157 -12.84 6.86 -22.28
N PHE A 158 -12.60 6.02 -21.26
CA PHE A 158 -13.62 5.64 -20.27
C PHE A 158 -14.02 6.79 -19.37
N GLY A 159 -13.13 7.76 -19.19
CA GLY A 159 -13.41 9.06 -18.61
C GLY A 159 -14.72 9.56 -19.18
N LEU A 160 -14.88 9.74 -20.49
CA LEU A 160 -16.14 10.24 -21.07
C LEU A 160 -17.35 9.34 -20.83
N VAL A 161 -17.20 8.01 -20.79
CA VAL A 161 -18.29 7.06 -20.53
C VAL A 161 -18.80 7.18 -19.09
N PHE A 162 -17.91 7.21 -18.11
CA PHE A 162 -18.24 7.26 -16.68
C PHE A 162 -18.23 8.70 -16.10
N SER A 163 -17.84 9.71 -16.89
CA SER A 163 -17.61 11.11 -16.46
C SER A 163 -18.86 11.85 -16.03
N SER A 164 -20.02 11.41 -16.48
CA SER A 164 -21.28 12.04 -16.09
C SER A 164 -21.49 11.98 -14.59
N ASP A 165 -20.81 11.09 -13.86
CA ASP A 165 -20.88 11.02 -12.39
C ASP A 165 -19.79 11.83 -11.67
N ILE A 166 -18.75 12.28 -12.36
CA ILE A 166 -17.68 13.13 -11.78
C ILE A 166 -17.92 14.63 -12.01
N SER A 167 -18.66 15.02 -13.04
CA SER A 167 -18.90 16.43 -13.42
C SER A 167 -20.30 16.96 -13.02
N SER A 168 -20.73 16.72 -11.78
CA SER A 168 -21.89 17.40 -11.20
C SER A 168 -21.48 18.14 -9.93
N GLY A 169 -21.20 19.44 -10.07
CA GLY A 169 -21.27 20.42 -8.98
C GLY A 169 -20.08 20.46 -8.03
N SER A 170 -19.42 21.63 -8.00
CA SER A 170 -18.66 22.21 -6.89
C SER A 170 -18.37 21.34 -5.67
N GLU A 171 -17.08 21.23 -5.34
CA GLU A 171 -16.47 20.75 -4.07
C GLU A 171 -16.89 21.56 -2.82
N ALA A 172 -18.06 22.18 -2.81
CA ALA A 172 -18.49 23.14 -1.79
C ALA A 172 -19.44 22.56 -0.73
N GLU A 173 -19.74 21.26 -0.75
CA GLU A 173 -20.71 20.65 0.19
C GLU A 173 -20.12 19.59 1.15
N ASP A 174 -18.80 19.36 1.13
CA ASP A 174 -18.15 18.36 2.00
C ASP A 174 -17.39 18.95 3.21
N GLU A 175 -17.48 20.26 3.51
CA GLU A 175 -16.71 20.90 4.61
C GLU A 175 -17.49 21.29 5.88
N GLU A 176 -18.81 21.07 5.99
CA GLU A 176 -19.61 21.66 7.10
C GLU A 176 -19.98 20.74 8.28
N GLU A 177 -19.38 19.54 8.46
CA GLU A 177 -19.70 18.70 9.63
C GLU A 177 -18.50 18.13 10.42
N ALA A 178 -17.44 18.93 10.59
CA ALA A 178 -16.39 18.58 11.55
C ALA A 178 -15.96 19.80 12.39
N LYS A 179 -16.82 20.25 13.30
CA LYS A 179 -16.44 21.07 14.47
C LYS A 179 -17.56 21.12 15.52
N SER A 180 -17.47 20.27 16.56
CA SER A 180 -17.79 20.67 17.94
C SER A 180 -17.30 19.63 18.96
N SER A 181 -16.14 19.91 19.57
CA SER A 181 -16.02 20.04 21.03
C SER A 181 -14.57 20.37 21.36
N SER A 182 -14.42 21.56 21.91
CA SER A 182 -13.25 22.08 22.61
C SER A 182 -12.88 21.18 23.78
N ASP A 183 -11.59 21.08 24.08
CA ASP A 183 -11.08 21.75 25.28
C ASP A 183 -9.59 22.06 25.14
N GLU A 184 -9.29 23.30 25.52
CA GLU A 184 -8.00 23.94 25.51
C GLU A 184 -7.13 23.40 26.65
N GLU A 185 -5.81 23.26 26.42
CA GLU A 185 -4.87 23.84 27.37
C GLU A 185 -3.57 24.24 26.67
N SER A 186 -3.16 25.45 27.01
CA SER A 186 -2.09 26.22 26.37
C SER A 186 -0.87 26.23 27.28
N VAL A 187 0.32 25.97 26.75
CA VAL A 187 1.57 26.49 27.32
C VAL A 187 2.50 26.90 26.18
N ARG A 188 3.05 28.10 26.34
CA ARG A 188 3.85 28.87 25.40
C ARG A 188 5.33 28.48 25.43
N GLU A 189 5.96 28.86 24.30
CA GLU A 189 7.29 29.43 24.13
C GLU A 189 8.53 28.52 24.22
N GLY A 190 9.31 28.56 23.12
CA GLY A 190 10.76 28.77 23.23
C GLY A 190 11.64 28.03 22.23
N GLY A 191 11.91 28.67 21.09
CA GLY A 191 13.29 28.92 20.65
C GLY A 191 14.07 27.81 19.92
N ASP A 192 14.38 28.16 18.67
CA ASP A 192 15.65 27.94 17.96
C ASP A 192 16.01 26.56 17.38
N ASN A 193 15.85 26.51 16.05
CA ASN A 193 16.92 26.41 15.06
C ASN A 193 17.86 25.17 15.15
N GLU A 194 17.84 24.32 14.12
CA GLU A 194 18.96 24.12 13.18
C GLU A 194 18.69 22.98 12.20
N ASN A 195 19.18 23.17 10.98
CA ASN A 195 19.15 22.25 9.85
C ASN A 195 19.77 20.89 10.17
N ALA A 196 19.17 19.82 9.65
CA ALA A 196 19.91 18.64 9.22
C ALA A 196 19.08 17.87 8.18
N ASP A 197 19.45 18.04 6.92
CA ASP A 197 19.16 17.08 5.86
C ASP A 197 19.83 15.74 6.21
N GLU A 198 19.05 14.71 6.53
CA GLU A 198 19.54 13.34 6.56
C GLU A 198 18.85 12.53 5.47
N ALA A 199 19.59 12.38 4.37
CA ALA A 199 19.33 11.43 3.32
C ALA A 199 19.39 10.00 3.88
N TYR A 200 18.30 9.25 3.72
CA TYR A 200 18.28 7.82 3.98
C TYR A 200 18.96 7.08 2.81
N GLU A 201 20.21 6.67 3.01
CA GLU A 201 20.82 5.61 2.20
C GLU A 201 20.18 4.27 2.56
N ILE A 202 19.44 3.71 1.60
CA ILE A 202 18.91 2.35 1.67
C ILE A 202 20.07 1.39 1.40
N MET A 203 20.48 0.63 2.42
CA MET A 203 21.40 -0.51 2.26
C MET A 203 20.72 -1.61 1.43
N GLU A 204 21.25 -1.83 0.25
CA GLU A 204 20.92 -2.94 -0.66
C GLU A 204 21.70 -4.18 -0.18
N GLU A 205 21.06 -5.04 0.62
CA GLU A 205 21.62 -6.32 1.04
C GLU A 205 21.06 -7.43 0.13
N GLY A 206 21.94 -7.97 -0.71
CA GLY A 206 21.64 -8.96 -1.75
C GLY A 206 21.03 -10.24 -1.17
N CYS A 207 19.83 -10.57 -1.65
CA CYS A 207 19.23 -11.89 -1.49
C CYS A 207 19.39 -12.67 -2.79
N GLU A 208 19.99 -13.85 -2.66
CA GLU A 208 20.29 -14.80 -3.72
C GLU A 208 19.02 -15.23 -4.47
N GLU A 209 19.08 -15.13 -5.80
CA GLU A 209 18.05 -15.58 -6.74
C GLU A 209 17.82 -17.09 -6.60
N SER A 210 16.79 -17.49 -5.85
CA SER A 210 16.25 -18.84 -5.94
C SER A 210 15.35 -18.94 -7.18
N ASN A 211 15.93 -19.46 -8.25
CA ASN A 211 15.31 -19.93 -9.50
C ASN A 211 13.93 -20.60 -9.24
N CYS A 212 12.85 -19.86 -9.47
CA CYS A 212 11.52 -20.41 -9.65
C CYS A 212 11.23 -20.46 -11.15
N THR A 213 11.19 -21.68 -11.67
CA THR A 213 11.09 -22.05 -13.08
C THR A 213 9.80 -21.48 -13.70
N SER A 214 9.92 -20.36 -14.42
CA SER A 214 8.89 -19.73 -15.23
C SER A 214 8.62 -20.55 -16.49
N THR A 215 7.51 -21.29 -16.49
CA THR A 215 6.99 -22.01 -17.67
C THR A 215 5.57 -21.56 -18.04
N SER A 216 5.12 -20.37 -17.59
CA SER A 216 3.72 -19.93 -17.75
C SER A 216 3.51 -18.58 -18.46
N SER A 217 4.53 -17.95 -19.05
CA SER A 217 4.37 -16.59 -19.61
C SER A 217 3.58 -16.56 -20.93
N GLU A 218 3.71 -17.57 -21.80
CA GLU A 218 3.09 -17.51 -23.14
C GLU A 218 1.56 -17.68 -23.14
N GLU A 219 0.99 -18.48 -22.22
CA GLU A 219 -0.47 -18.65 -22.13
C GLU A 219 -1.16 -17.43 -21.49
N GLY A 220 -0.50 -16.75 -20.55
CA GLY A 220 -1.03 -15.57 -19.88
C GLY A 220 -1.20 -14.40 -20.86
N ASP A 221 -0.17 -14.11 -21.63
CA ASP A 221 -0.15 -12.99 -22.58
C ASP A 221 -1.19 -13.15 -23.70
N GLN A 222 -1.46 -14.39 -24.14
CA GLN A 222 -2.50 -14.66 -25.14
C GLN A 222 -3.91 -14.43 -24.60
N ILE A 223 -4.18 -14.83 -23.36
CA ILE A 223 -5.48 -14.62 -22.72
C ILE A 223 -5.73 -13.12 -22.53
N THR A 224 -4.75 -12.36 -22.04
CA THR A 224 -4.89 -10.91 -21.85
C THR A 224 -5.22 -10.19 -23.15
N LYS A 225 -4.52 -10.51 -24.25
CA LYS A 225 -4.81 -9.95 -25.58
C LYS A 225 -6.22 -10.32 -26.06
N LYS A 226 -6.65 -11.57 -25.85
CA LYS A 226 -8.02 -11.99 -26.17
C LYS A 226 -9.06 -11.23 -25.33
N CYS A 227 -8.75 -10.93 -24.08
CA CYS A 227 -9.63 -10.21 -23.16
C CYS A 227 -9.77 -8.72 -23.48
N SER A 228 -8.73 -8.08 -24.02
CA SER A 228 -8.78 -6.68 -24.48
C SER A 228 -9.46 -6.51 -25.84
N SER A 229 -9.60 -7.59 -26.63
CA SER A 229 -10.22 -7.53 -27.96
C SER A 229 -11.64 -6.95 -27.91
N GLY A 230 -11.99 -6.13 -28.90
CA GLY A 230 -13.33 -5.51 -28.98
C GLY A 230 -13.57 -4.34 -28.01
N TYR A 231 -12.51 -3.86 -27.34
CA TYR A 231 -12.55 -2.67 -26.49
C TYR A 231 -13.15 -1.45 -27.20
N TYR A 232 -12.69 -1.12 -28.42
CA TYR A 232 -13.21 0.04 -29.17
C TYR A 232 -14.67 -0.13 -29.59
N ALA A 233 -15.06 -1.35 -30.01
CA ALA A 233 -16.46 -1.64 -30.34
C ALA A 233 -17.38 -1.45 -29.12
N PHE A 234 -16.94 -1.91 -27.95
CA PHE A 234 -17.64 -1.68 -26.69
C PHE A 234 -17.72 -0.19 -26.34
N LEU A 235 -16.60 0.54 -26.47
CA LEU A 235 -16.53 1.97 -26.21
C LEU A 235 -17.48 2.77 -27.10
N SER A 236 -17.45 2.52 -28.42
CA SER A 236 -18.36 3.15 -29.38
C SER A 236 -19.82 2.88 -29.02
N SER A 237 -20.17 1.64 -28.66
CA SER A 237 -21.53 1.28 -28.24
C SER A 237 -21.96 2.03 -26.97
N CYS A 238 -21.07 2.21 -26.00
CA CYS A 238 -21.35 2.98 -24.78
C CYS A 238 -21.55 4.47 -25.09
N LEU A 239 -20.71 5.05 -25.95
CA LEU A 239 -20.80 6.45 -26.35
C LEU A 239 -22.07 6.71 -27.15
N GLU A 240 -22.45 5.82 -28.07
CA GLU A 240 -23.70 5.90 -28.82
C GLU A 240 -24.91 5.90 -27.88
N ARG A 241 -24.99 4.96 -26.94
CA ARG A 241 -26.06 4.93 -25.92
C ARG A 241 -26.10 6.22 -25.11
N LYS A 242 -24.95 6.75 -24.73
CA LYS A 242 -24.85 8.00 -23.97
C LYS A 242 -25.36 9.21 -24.76
N ILE A 243 -25.04 9.28 -26.06
CA ILE A 243 -25.55 10.31 -26.98
C ILE A 243 -27.06 10.18 -27.11
N MET A 244 -27.57 8.98 -27.38
CA MET A 244 -29.02 8.71 -27.49
C MET A 244 -29.78 9.12 -26.23
N ILE A 245 -29.27 8.78 -25.04
CA ILE A 245 -29.88 9.17 -23.77
C ILE A 245 -29.90 10.70 -23.62
N LYS A 246 -28.81 11.39 -23.95
CA LYS A 246 -28.73 12.86 -23.88
C LYS A 246 -29.69 13.55 -24.86
N GLU A 247 -29.82 13.04 -26.07
CA GLU A 247 -30.77 13.52 -27.06
C GLU A 247 -32.21 13.28 -26.61
N PHE A 248 -32.48 12.09 -26.06
CA PHE A 248 -33.78 11.73 -25.49
C PHE A 248 -34.25 12.71 -24.40
N PHE A 249 -33.34 13.14 -23.51
CA PHE A 249 -33.66 14.14 -22.49
C PHE A 249 -33.78 15.57 -23.03
N SER A 250 -33.30 15.83 -24.25
CA SER A 250 -33.42 17.13 -24.91
C SER A 250 -34.80 17.32 -25.57
N CYS A 251 -35.56 16.24 -25.80
CA CYS A 251 -36.94 16.30 -26.31
C CYS A 251 -37.97 16.44 -25.17
N GLU A 252 -38.88 17.43 -25.26
CA GLU A 252 -39.74 17.90 -24.16
C GLU A 252 -40.94 16.98 -23.79
N SER A 253 -41.04 15.74 -24.29
CA SER A 253 -42.23 14.88 -24.11
C SER A 253 -42.17 13.97 -22.88
N ASN A 254 -42.87 14.31 -21.79
CA ASN A 254 -42.68 13.76 -20.44
C ASN A 254 -43.29 12.38 -20.08
N VAL A 255 -44.21 11.78 -20.84
CA VAL A 255 -45.05 10.68 -20.27
C VAL A 255 -44.66 9.26 -20.72
N ALA A 256 -44.00 9.08 -21.87
CA ALA A 256 -43.55 7.75 -22.34
C ALA A 256 -42.10 7.40 -21.94
N LYS A 257 -41.53 8.12 -20.97
CA LYS A 257 -40.08 8.24 -20.85
C LYS A 257 -39.36 6.99 -20.29
N LYS A 258 -39.96 6.29 -19.33
CA LYS A 258 -39.27 5.20 -18.62
C LYS A 258 -39.02 3.97 -19.49
N ASN A 259 -40.03 3.48 -20.21
CA ASN A 259 -39.91 2.27 -21.01
C ASN A 259 -38.90 2.41 -22.16
N VAL A 260 -38.87 3.57 -22.81
CA VAL A 260 -37.87 3.87 -23.85
C VAL A 260 -36.47 3.95 -23.25
N LEU A 261 -36.32 4.63 -22.11
CA LEU A 261 -35.03 4.72 -21.41
C LEU A 261 -34.49 3.34 -21.01
N LEU A 262 -35.34 2.45 -20.51
CA LEU A 262 -34.95 1.09 -20.14
C LEU A 262 -34.31 0.33 -21.32
N THR A 263 -34.79 0.53 -22.55
CA THR A 263 -34.21 -0.11 -23.75
C THR A 263 -32.84 0.47 -24.15
N MET A 264 -32.49 1.66 -23.65
CA MET A 264 -31.22 2.34 -23.93
C MET A 264 -30.15 2.08 -22.85
N LEU A 265 -30.48 1.40 -21.74
CA LEU A 265 -29.54 1.15 -20.65
C LEU A 265 -28.57 0.03 -20.99
N GLY A 266 -27.30 0.38 -21.17
CA GLY A 266 -26.19 -0.56 -21.27
C GLY A 266 -25.59 -0.98 -19.91
N PRO A 267 -24.64 -1.91 -19.91
CA PRO A 267 -23.94 -2.36 -18.70
C PRO A 267 -23.18 -1.22 -18.00
N GLU A 268 -22.72 -0.23 -18.75
CA GLU A 268 -22.10 1.01 -18.27
C GLU A 268 -23.05 1.94 -17.51
N HIS A 269 -24.34 1.62 -17.42
CA HIS A 269 -25.29 2.31 -16.54
C HIS A 269 -25.65 1.48 -15.30
N LYS A 270 -25.55 0.15 -15.41
CA LYS A 270 -26.01 -0.80 -14.38
C LYS A 270 -24.93 -1.20 -13.39
N MET A 271 -23.65 -1.20 -13.79
CA MET A 271 -22.55 -1.66 -12.93
C MET A 271 -22.34 -0.73 -11.73
N ALA A 272 -22.83 -1.07 -10.54
CA ALA A 272 -22.71 -0.24 -9.34
C ALA A 272 -21.32 -0.29 -8.71
N ALA A 273 -20.74 -1.48 -8.62
CA ALA A 273 -19.45 -1.71 -8.00
C ALA A 273 -18.79 -2.98 -8.56
N VAL A 274 -17.46 -3.02 -8.46
CA VAL A 274 -16.63 -4.14 -8.86
C VAL A 274 -15.60 -4.39 -7.77
N CYS A 275 -15.43 -5.66 -7.41
CA CYS A 275 -14.34 -6.09 -6.54
C CYS A 275 -13.64 -7.29 -7.13
N ASN A 276 -12.34 -7.19 -7.33
CA ASN A 276 -11.49 -8.30 -7.72
C ASN A 276 -10.63 -8.73 -6.52
N PHE A 277 -10.64 -10.02 -6.23
CA PHE A 277 -9.80 -10.61 -5.22
C PHE A 277 -9.24 -11.94 -5.71
N ARG A 278 -8.06 -12.30 -5.23
CA ARG A 278 -7.39 -13.56 -5.55
C ARG A 278 -6.97 -14.30 -4.30
N VAL A 279 -6.99 -15.61 -4.36
CA VAL A 279 -6.54 -16.48 -3.27
C VAL A 279 -5.09 -16.85 -3.50
N ARG A 280 -4.21 -16.50 -2.57
CA ARG A 280 -2.79 -16.83 -2.62
C ARG A 280 -2.38 -17.71 -1.45
N ARG A 281 -1.30 -18.47 -1.63
CA ARG A 281 -0.66 -19.25 -0.57
C ARG A 281 0.74 -18.72 -0.33
N VAL A 282 1.00 -18.26 0.89
CA VAL A 282 2.31 -17.79 1.33
C VAL A 282 3.01 -18.97 2.02
N ASP A 283 4.25 -19.25 1.60
CA ASP A 283 5.09 -20.35 2.10
C ASP A 283 4.43 -21.73 2.07
N ASN A 284 3.46 -21.94 1.16
CA ASN A 284 2.59 -23.11 1.07
C ASN A 284 1.79 -23.46 2.34
N LYS A 285 1.81 -22.60 3.36
CA LYS A 285 1.18 -22.84 4.67
C LYS A 285 0.01 -21.92 4.92
N LYS A 286 0.15 -20.62 4.62
CA LYS A 286 -0.86 -19.61 4.92
C LYS A 286 -1.69 -19.30 3.68
N ARG A 287 -3.01 -19.37 3.80
CA ARG A 287 -3.96 -18.97 2.75
C ARG A 287 -4.36 -17.52 2.96
N VAL A 288 -3.99 -16.66 2.03
CA VAL A 288 -4.23 -15.22 2.08
C VAL A 288 -5.21 -14.83 0.97
N ILE A 289 -6.21 -14.01 1.32
CA ILE A 289 -7.08 -13.39 0.32
C ILE A 289 -6.49 -12.01 0.00
N HIS A 290 -6.09 -11.80 -1.24
CA HIS A 290 -5.60 -10.50 -1.70
C HIS A 290 -6.73 -9.78 -2.44
N ILE A 291 -7.20 -8.66 -1.88
CA ILE A 291 -8.12 -7.77 -2.60
C ILE A 291 -7.27 -6.92 -3.53
N THR A 292 -7.36 -7.20 -4.82
CA THR A 292 -6.57 -6.50 -5.84
C THR A 292 -7.20 -5.17 -6.20
N PHE A 293 -8.52 -5.18 -6.47
CA PHE A 293 -9.26 -3.97 -6.80
C PHE A 293 -10.61 -3.91 -6.10
N LEU A 294 -11.01 -2.71 -5.71
CA LEU A 294 -12.35 -2.42 -5.21
C LEU A 294 -12.74 -1.02 -5.67
N SER A 295 -13.83 -0.91 -6.42
CA SER A 295 -14.41 0.39 -6.76
C SER A 295 -15.93 0.38 -6.70
N VAL A 296 -16.49 1.50 -6.26
CA VAL A 296 -17.91 1.82 -6.24
C VAL A 296 -18.11 3.10 -7.04
N ARG A 297 -19.15 3.14 -7.87
CA ARG A 297 -19.53 4.34 -8.62
C ARG A 297 -19.70 5.54 -7.71
N LYS A 298 -19.18 6.71 -8.15
CA LYS A 298 -19.17 7.95 -7.36
C LYS A 298 -20.54 8.30 -6.77
N HIS A 299 -21.61 8.26 -7.57
CA HIS A 299 -22.96 8.59 -7.11
C HIS A 299 -23.60 7.54 -6.18
N LEU A 300 -23.00 6.35 -6.07
CA LEU A 300 -23.43 5.27 -5.16
C LEU A 300 -22.45 5.09 -3.98
N ARG A 301 -21.42 5.94 -3.87
CA ARG A 301 -20.54 5.96 -2.69
C ARG A 301 -21.33 6.41 -1.47
N ARG A 302 -20.83 6.11 -0.27
CA ARG A 302 -21.47 6.37 1.03
C ARG A 302 -22.79 5.63 1.29
N LEU A 303 -23.34 4.88 0.33
CA LEU A 303 -24.48 3.95 0.55
C LEU A 303 -24.08 2.66 1.29
N GLY A 304 -22.79 2.46 1.61
CA GLY A 304 -22.33 1.24 2.28
C GLY A 304 -22.10 0.02 1.37
N ILE A 305 -22.20 0.17 0.04
CA ILE A 305 -21.91 -0.90 -0.94
C ILE A 305 -20.51 -1.49 -0.72
N GLY A 306 -19.49 -0.65 -0.53
CA GLY A 306 -18.11 -1.09 -0.30
C GLY A 306 -17.98 -1.93 0.98
N THR A 307 -18.55 -1.47 2.09
CA THR A 307 -18.58 -2.22 3.35
C THR A 307 -19.26 -3.58 3.16
N ARG A 308 -20.39 -3.60 2.44
CA ARG A 308 -21.12 -4.83 2.17
C ARG A 308 -20.32 -5.82 1.32
N ILE A 309 -19.56 -5.34 0.33
CA ILE A 309 -18.63 -6.17 -0.44
C ILE A 309 -17.61 -6.83 0.48
N ILE A 310 -16.98 -6.05 1.37
CA ILE A 310 -15.98 -6.56 2.31
C ILE A 310 -16.59 -7.61 3.24
N GLU A 311 -17.78 -7.37 3.79
CA GLU A 311 -18.50 -8.34 4.62
C GLU A 311 -18.71 -9.67 3.89
N ILE A 312 -19.14 -9.64 2.63
CA ILE A 312 -19.35 -10.84 1.83
C ILE A 312 -18.04 -11.60 1.66
N ILE A 313 -16.96 -10.92 1.27
CA ILE A 313 -15.66 -11.56 1.02
C ILE A 313 -15.07 -12.09 2.33
N LYS A 314 -15.33 -11.45 3.47
CA LYS A 314 -14.92 -11.97 4.78
C LYS A 314 -15.60 -13.29 5.16
N THR A 315 -16.75 -13.61 4.58
CA THR A 315 -17.43 -14.87 4.92
C THR A 315 -16.65 -16.09 4.42
N PRO A 316 -16.44 -17.11 5.26
CA PRO A 316 -15.81 -18.36 4.83
C PRO A 316 -16.61 -19.11 3.74
N GLN A 317 -17.91 -18.83 3.61
CA GLN A 317 -18.71 -19.36 2.51
C GLN A 317 -18.25 -18.82 1.15
N MET A 318 -17.84 -17.55 1.10
CA MET A 318 -17.34 -16.88 -0.10
C MET A 318 -15.87 -17.20 -0.33
N SER A 319 -15.01 -16.72 0.57
CA SER A 319 -13.55 -16.80 0.38
C SER A 319 -12.95 -18.10 0.89
N GLY A 320 -13.71 -18.93 1.60
CA GLY A 320 -13.15 -20.07 2.31
C GLY A 320 -12.44 -19.74 3.60
N HIS A 321 -11.90 -20.75 4.29
CA HIS A 321 -11.03 -20.51 5.44
C HIS A 321 -9.71 -19.90 4.98
N TYR A 322 -9.38 -18.72 5.48
CA TYR A 322 -8.14 -18.02 5.20
C TYR A 322 -7.50 -17.58 6.52
N ASP A 323 -6.20 -17.31 6.49
CA ASP A 323 -5.42 -16.86 7.66
C ASP A 323 -5.41 -15.33 7.74
N ALA A 324 -5.44 -14.66 6.60
CA ALA A 324 -5.49 -13.21 6.51
C ALA A 324 -6.13 -12.73 5.20
N MET A 325 -6.61 -11.49 5.20
CA MET A 325 -6.91 -10.74 3.98
C MET A 325 -5.99 -9.54 3.90
N VAL A 326 -5.43 -9.28 2.74
CA VAL A 326 -4.46 -8.22 2.50
C VAL A 326 -4.98 -7.32 1.38
N VAL A 327 -4.76 -6.01 1.52
CA VAL A 327 -5.13 -5.01 0.54
C VAL A 327 -4.05 -3.93 0.47
N HIS A 328 -3.86 -3.39 -0.73
CA HIS A 328 -3.09 -2.16 -0.95
C HIS A 328 -4.08 -1.01 -0.98
N ALA A 329 -4.11 -0.22 0.10
CA ALA A 329 -5.03 0.90 0.23
C ALA A 329 -4.37 2.19 -0.25
N ASP A 330 -5.00 2.87 -1.20
CA ASP A 330 -4.67 4.26 -1.53
C ASP A 330 -4.83 5.15 -0.28
N LEU A 331 -4.11 6.28 -0.24
CA LEU A 331 -4.19 7.24 0.87
C LEU A 331 -5.64 7.60 1.22
N ASN A 332 -6.49 7.80 0.20
CA ASN A 332 -7.90 8.16 0.35
C ASN A 332 -8.81 7.01 0.79
N ALA A 333 -8.33 5.76 0.76
CA ALA A 333 -9.10 4.56 1.10
C ALA A 333 -8.67 3.93 2.44
N THR A 334 -7.59 4.42 3.06
CA THR A 334 -7.05 3.89 4.33
C THR A 334 -8.11 3.86 5.44
N GLU A 335 -8.84 4.96 5.64
CA GLU A 335 -9.91 5.04 6.64
C GLU A 335 -11.06 4.07 6.36
N PHE A 336 -11.42 3.90 5.07
CA PHE A 336 -12.45 2.94 4.68
C PHE A 336 -12.06 1.51 5.09
N PHE A 337 -10.82 1.10 4.82
CA PHE A 337 -10.34 -0.23 5.21
C PHE A 337 -10.16 -0.36 6.72
N ALA A 338 -9.69 0.68 7.42
CA ALA A 338 -9.58 0.71 8.87
C ALA A 338 -10.95 0.54 9.56
N ASN A 339 -11.98 1.23 9.07
CA ASN A 339 -13.37 1.09 9.54
C ASN A 339 -13.93 -0.32 9.26
N ASN A 340 -13.37 -1.01 8.27
CA ASN A 340 -13.63 -2.41 7.99
C ASN A 340 -12.66 -3.36 8.72
N GLY A 341 -11.94 -2.92 9.76
CA GLY A 341 -11.11 -3.75 10.62
C GLY A 341 -9.77 -4.18 10.02
N PHE A 342 -9.32 -3.58 8.93
CA PHE A 342 -7.95 -3.76 8.44
C PHE A 342 -6.98 -2.91 9.27
N SER A 343 -5.81 -3.47 9.57
CA SER A 343 -4.73 -2.77 10.28
C SER A 343 -3.63 -2.36 9.31
N GLY A 344 -3.22 -1.09 9.38
CA GLY A 344 -2.05 -0.55 8.70
C GLY A 344 -0.74 -0.72 9.48
N ASP A 345 -0.73 -1.46 10.60
CA ASP A 345 0.46 -1.64 11.43
C ASP A 345 1.62 -2.28 10.64
N PRO A 346 2.76 -1.57 10.46
CA PRO A 346 3.91 -2.08 9.72
C PRO A 346 4.48 -3.37 10.28
N LEU A 347 4.43 -3.59 11.60
CA LEU A 347 4.95 -4.80 12.23
C LEU A 347 4.11 -6.03 11.87
N LEU A 348 2.78 -5.87 11.88
CA LEU A 348 1.86 -6.93 11.45
C LEU A 348 1.98 -7.20 9.95
N ASN A 349 2.17 -6.15 9.16
CA ASN A 349 2.22 -6.24 7.70
C ASN A 349 3.57 -6.73 7.16
N LYS A 350 4.64 -6.69 7.97
CA LYS A 350 5.97 -7.23 7.60
C LYS A 350 5.92 -8.71 7.20
N GLN A 351 5.00 -9.50 7.75
CA GLN A 351 4.84 -10.91 7.38
C GLN A 351 4.28 -11.12 5.96
N TRP A 352 3.81 -10.05 5.32
CA TRP A 352 3.28 -10.02 3.95
C TRP A 352 4.21 -9.23 3.02
N ALA A 353 5.51 -9.17 3.33
CA ALA A 353 6.50 -8.46 2.51
C ALA A 353 6.48 -8.89 1.04
N SER A 354 6.11 -10.13 0.74
CA SER A 354 5.94 -10.63 -0.63
C SER A 354 4.87 -9.89 -1.45
N PHE A 355 3.94 -9.20 -0.79
CA PHE A 355 2.90 -8.40 -1.43
C PHE A 355 3.31 -6.93 -1.57
N ALA A 356 4.16 -6.42 -0.67
CA ALA A 356 4.46 -5.00 -0.54
C ALA A 356 5.06 -4.35 -1.81
N GLY A 357 5.69 -5.13 -2.68
CA GLY A 357 6.30 -4.65 -3.92
C GLY A 357 5.36 -4.60 -5.13
N GLU A 358 4.10 -5.03 -5.02
CA GLU A 358 3.20 -5.13 -6.18
C GLU A 358 2.62 -3.79 -6.61
N TYR A 359 2.39 -2.88 -5.65
CA TYR A 359 1.81 -1.57 -5.90
C TYR A 359 2.59 -0.48 -5.17
N VAL A 360 2.88 0.61 -5.88
CA VAL A 360 3.54 1.79 -5.32
C VAL A 360 2.52 2.79 -4.79
N ASN A 361 2.95 3.67 -3.88
CA ASN A 361 2.12 4.74 -3.30
C ASN A 361 0.85 4.25 -2.56
N CYS A 362 0.85 3.00 -2.12
CA CYS A 362 -0.25 2.39 -1.37
C CYS A 362 0.22 1.97 0.02
N LEU A 363 -0.67 2.01 1.01
CA LEU A 363 -0.44 1.41 2.31
C LEU A 363 -0.91 -0.04 2.31
N LEU A 364 0.00 -0.97 2.58
CA LEU A 364 -0.37 -2.37 2.81
C LEU A 364 -1.15 -2.48 4.12
N MET A 365 -2.36 -3.01 4.07
CA MET A 365 -3.21 -3.23 5.24
C MET A 365 -3.69 -4.67 5.31
N THR A 366 -3.83 -5.21 6.53
CA THR A 366 -4.24 -6.60 6.75
C THR A 366 -5.44 -6.71 7.68
N TYR A 367 -6.38 -7.58 7.32
CA TYR A 367 -7.45 -8.05 8.18
C TYR A 367 -7.19 -9.50 8.59
N PHE A 368 -7.30 -9.79 9.89
CA PHE A 368 -7.28 -11.14 10.41
C PHE A 368 -8.71 -11.60 10.71
N PRO A 369 -9.16 -12.75 10.16
CA PRO A 369 -10.46 -13.29 10.52
C PRO A 369 -10.47 -13.65 12.00
N PRO A 370 -11.61 -13.45 12.70
CA PRO A 370 -11.77 -13.94 14.06
C PRO A 370 -11.48 -15.44 14.12
N LEU A 371 -10.79 -15.87 15.17
CA LEU A 371 -10.49 -17.28 15.42
C LEU A 371 -11.83 -18.04 15.53
N SER A 372 -12.21 -18.67 14.42
CA SER A 372 -13.42 -19.48 14.36
C SER A 372 -13.07 -20.87 14.88
N PHE A 373 -13.03 -21.03 16.20
CA PHE A 373 -13.10 -22.37 16.80
C PHE A 373 -14.46 -22.94 16.42
N GLY A 374 -14.47 -23.95 15.53
CA GLY A 374 -15.70 -24.54 15.03
C GLY A 374 -16.72 -24.73 16.15
N ALA A 375 -17.95 -24.28 15.92
CA ALA A 375 -19.04 -24.35 16.89
C ALA A 375 -19.41 -25.82 17.16
N SER A 376 -18.63 -26.47 18.00
CA SER A 376 -18.98 -27.65 18.79
C SER A 376 -17.74 -28.03 19.58
N THR A 377 -17.75 -27.77 20.88
CA THR A 377 -17.44 -28.75 21.92
C THR A 377 -17.36 -28.02 23.26
N THR A 378 -17.88 -28.69 24.27
CA THR A 378 -17.90 -28.38 25.71
C THR A 378 -16.52 -28.15 26.36
N ASN A 379 -15.47 -27.92 25.55
CA ASN A 379 -14.07 -27.73 25.95
C ASN A 379 -13.52 -26.32 25.70
N GLY A 380 -14.33 -25.38 25.20
CA GLY A 380 -13.90 -24.01 24.89
C GLY A 380 -13.22 -23.29 26.07
N SER A 381 -13.64 -23.57 27.32
CA SER A 381 -13.02 -22.97 28.51
C SER A 381 -11.61 -23.49 28.81
N LYS A 382 -11.28 -24.74 28.46
CA LYS A 382 -9.93 -25.30 28.63
C LYS A 382 -8.99 -24.80 27.53
N LEU A 383 -9.49 -24.66 26.31
CA LEU A 383 -8.74 -24.12 25.19
C LEU A 383 -8.41 -22.64 25.41
N LEU A 384 -9.39 -21.83 25.82
CA LEU A 384 -9.16 -20.42 26.17
C LEU A 384 -8.12 -20.29 27.29
N LYS A 385 -8.24 -21.04 28.38
CA LYS A 385 -7.22 -21.06 29.45
C LYS A 385 -5.83 -21.48 28.96
N SER A 386 -5.75 -22.40 27.99
CA SER A 386 -4.48 -22.80 27.40
C SER A 386 -3.89 -21.71 26.50
N ILE A 387 -4.74 -20.95 25.80
CA ILE A 387 -4.33 -19.80 25.00
C ILE A 387 -3.86 -18.68 25.92
N ASP A 388 -4.64 -18.35 26.95
CA ASP A 388 -4.29 -17.33 27.96
C ASP A 388 -2.95 -17.65 28.61
N LYS A 389 -2.76 -18.90 29.07
CA LYS A 389 -1.48 -19.36 29.59
C LYS A 389 -0.34 -19.22 28.58
N SER A 390 -0.59 -19.57 27.32
CA SER A 390 0.44 -19.40 26.29
C SER A 390 0.78 -17.93 26.13
N ILE A 391 -0.21 -17.04 26.04
CA ILE A 391 -0.02 -15.59 25.95
C ILE A 391 0.82 -15.09 27.13
N ASP A 392 0.52 -15.52 28.35
CA ASP A 392 1.32 -15.17 29.54
C ASP A 392 2.77 -15.65 29.42
N ASP A 393 2.98 -16.91 29.00
CA ASP A 393 4.32 -17.47 28.77
C ASP A 393 5.08 -16.66 27.70
N TRP A 394 4.41 -16.26 26.62
CA TRP A 394 4.96 -15.42 25.55
C TRP A 394 5.29 -14.00 26.04
N LEU A 395 4.44 -13.40 26.87
CA LEU A 395 4.67 -12.07 27.46
C LEU A 395 5.90 -12.09 28.38
N VAL A 396 6.04 -13.11 29.22
CA VAL A 396 7.22 -13.29 30.09
C VAL A 396 8.48 -13.50 29.25
N ALA A 397 8.42 -14.39 28.25
CA ALA A 397 9.57 -14.65 27.38
C ALA A 397 10.00 -13.39 26.61
N THR A 398 9.05 -12.64 26.07
CA THR A 398 9.31 -11.39 25.35
C THR A 398 9.87 -10.32 26.29
N GLY A 399 9.31 -10.20 27.51
CA GLY A 399 9.82 -9.31 28.55
C GLY A 399 11.27 -9.61 28.91
N ASN A 400 11.63 -10.89 29.08
CA ASN A 400 12.99 -11.33 29.36
C ASN A 400 13.97 -10.97 28.23
N VAL A 401 13.59 -11.20 26.97
CA VAL A 401 14.40 -10.82 25.80
C VAL A 401 14.58 -9.31 25.74
N HIS A 402 13.51 -8.54 25.96
CA HIS A 402 13.58 -7.08 25.96
C HIS A 402 14.49 -6.54 27.07
N GLN A 403 14.39 -7.08 28.29
CA GLN A 403 15.25 -6.73 29.40
C GLN A 403 16.73 -7.05 29.10
N MET A 404 16.99 -8.19 28.46
CA MET A 404 18.34 -8.59 28.04
C MET A 404 18.91 -7.61 26.99
N GLN A 405 18.12 -7.29 25.95
CA GLN A 405 18.50 -6.31 24.93
C GLN A 405 18.79 -4.93 25.53
N TYR A 406 17.90 -4.43 26.39
CA TYR A 406 18.10 -3.16 27.09
C TYR A 406 19.38 -3.14 27.94
N THR A 407 19.68 -4.24 28.63
CA THR A 407 20.91 -4.40 29.40
C THR A 407 22.16 -4.39 28.51
N LEU A 408 22.11 -5.06 27.36
CA LEU A 408 23.19 -5.02 26.37
C LEU A 408 23.40 -3.62 25.81
N CYS A 409 22.33 -2.89 25.45
CA CYS A 409 22.42 -1.50 25.00
C CYS A 409 23.04 -0.59 26.07
N LYS A 410 22.67 -0.76 27.36
CA LYS A 410 23.30 -0.04 28.47
C LYS A 410 24.79 -0.34 28.60
N ARG A 411 25.18 -1.61 28.48
CA ARG A 411 26.60 -2.02 28.51
C ARG A 411 27.37 -1.44 27.33
N LEU A 412 26.81 -1.50 26.13
CA LEU A 412 27.40 -0.92 24.93
C LEU A 412 27.61 0.59 25.11
N ARG A 413 26.60 1.31 25.61
CA ARG A 413 26.71 2.75 25.93
C ARG A 413 27.83 3.03 26.93
N ALA A 414 27.93 2.25 28.01
CA ALA A 414 29.00 2.40 28.99
C ALA A 414 30.39 2.14 28.38
N GLU A 415 30.50 1.15 27.50
CA GLU A 415 31.75 0.83 26.82
C GLU A 415 32.17 1.90 25.82
N VAL A 416 31.22 2.48 25.07
CA VAL A 416 31.48 3.63 24.21
C VAL A 416 32.02 4.81 25.02
N VAL A 417 31.41 5.14 26.17
CA VAL A 417 31.90 6.20 27.06
C VAL A 417 33.30 5.86 27.60
N ARG A 418 33.54 4.60 27.98
CA ARG A 418 34.87 4.14 28.44
C ARG A 418 35.93 4.32 27.35
N LEU A 419 35.63 3.91 26.13
CA LEU A 419 36.52 4.04 24.97
C LEU A 419 36.78 5.50 24.61
N GLN A 420 35.77 6.36 24.65
CA GLN A 420 35.93 7.81 24.46
C GLN A 420 36.88 8.41 25.50
N ASN A 421 36.71 8.07 26.78
CA ASN A 421 37.61 8.53 27.84
C ASN A 421 39.04 8.03 27.66
N GLN A 422 39.20 6.77 27.22
CA GLN A 422 40.52 6.21 26.92
C GLN A 422 41.19 6.95 25.75
N LEU A 423 40.43 7.28 24.70
CA LEU A 423 40.91 8.02 23.54
C LEU A 423 41.33 9.45 23.93
N LEU A 424 40.54 10.15 24.74
CA LEU A 424 40.90 11.46 25.30
C LEU A 424 42.18 11.40 26.13
N SER A 425 42.33 10.36 26.97
CA SER A 425 43.56 10.16 27.74
C SER A 425 44.76 9.91 26.83
N GLN A 426 44.61 9.09 25.79
CA GLN A 426 45.68 8.83 24.83
C GLN A 426 46.05 10.08 24.04
N ASP A 427 45.08 10.88 23.61
CA ASP A 427 45.34 12.14 22.92
C ASP A 427 46.11 13.13 23.81
N SER A 428 45.72 13.24 25.10
CA SER A 428 46.46 14.06 26.06
C SER A 428 47.92 13.62 26.23
N LEU A 429 48.17 12.30 26.24
CA LEU A 429 49.53 11.74 26.31
C LEU A 429 50.32 12.02 25.02
N ILE A 430 49.69 11.87 23.86
CA ILE A 430 50.29 12.22 22.56
C ILE A 430 50.68 13.69 22.54
N GLN A 431 49.83 14.59 23.05
CA GLN A 431 50.15 16.03 23.14
C GLN A 431 51.33 16.32 24.09
N VAL A 432 51.48 15.56 25.16
CA VAL A 432 52.66 15.66 26.05
C VAL A 432 53.92 15.18 25.32
N LEU A 433 53.86 14.02 24.67
CA LEU A 433 54.99 13.45 23.94
C LEU A 433 55.42 14.33 22.76
N LYS A 434 54.46 14.88 22.00
CA LYS A 434 54.72 15.86 20.92
C LYS A 434 55.49 17.07 21.45
N ARG A 435 55.07 17.63 22.59
CA ARG A 435 55.77 18.75 23.24
C ARG A 435 57.19 18.38 23.63
N GLU A 436 57.41 17.17 24.13
CA GLU A 436 58.74 16.71 24.54
C GLU A 436 59.68 16.48 23.35
N VAL A 437 59.18 15.89 22.26
CA VAL A 437 59.94 15.72 21.01
C VAL A 437 60.38 17.06 20.44
N VAL A 438 59.50 18.07 20.45
CA VAL A 438 59.85 19.44 20.02
C VAL A 438 60.95 20.04 20.89
N LYS A 439 60.88 19.89 22.22
CA LYS A 439 61.95 20.36 23.11
C LYS A 439 63.28 19.66 22.83
N GLN A 440 63.26 18.35 22.64
CA GLN A 440 64.47 17.58 22.31
C GLN A 440 65.06 18.02 20.97
N ALA A 441 64.23 18.25 19.95
CA ALA A 441 64.67 18.80 18.67
C ALA A 441 65.37 20.16 18.82
N HIS A 442 64.76 21.10 19.57
CA HIS A 442 65.39 22.40 19.86
C HIS A 442 66.72 22.25 20.61
N LEU A 443 66.83 21.31 21.55
CA LEU A 443 68.07 21.05 22.27
C LEU A 443 69.16 20.53 21.32
N ILE A 444 68.82 19.60 20.43
CA ILE A 444 69.72 19.07 19.41
C ILE A 444 70.18 20.18 18.46
N ASP A 445 69.27 21.04 17.99
CA ASP A 445 69.62 22.16 17.12
C ASP A 445 70.51 23.19 17.83
N ALA A 446 70.26 23.46 19.12
CA ALA A 446 71.14 24.31 19.92
C ALA A 446 72.54 23.72 20.11
N LEU A 447 72.64 22.40 20.33
CA LEU A 447 73.92 21.69 20.42
C LEU A 447 74.65 21.69 19.07
N ARG A 448 73.94 21.48 17.96
CA ARG A 448 74.50 21.58 16.59
C ARG A 448 75.00 23.00 16.31
N ALA A 449 74.23 24.03 16.65
CA ALA A 449 74.65 25.43 16.48
C ALA A 449 75.91 25.76 17.29
N ARG A 450 76.04 25.25 18.53
CA ARG A 450 77.27 25.39 19.33
C ARG A 450 78.46 24.64 18.71
N ALA A 451 78.24 23.44 18.18
CA ALA A 451 79.30 22.68 17.51
C ALA A 451 79.82 23.41 16.27
N VAL A 452 78.94 24.00 15.46
CA VAL A 452 79.31 24.83 14.31
C VAL A 452 80.05 26.11 14.73
N ALA A 453 79.56 26.80 15.77
CA ALA A 453 80.22 28.00 16.29
C ALA A 453 81.63 27.72 16.87
N ASN A 454 81.84 26.54 17.45
CA ASN A 454 83.16 26.11 17.94
C ASN A 454 84.06 25.61 16.79
N GLY A 455 83.51 25.00 15.74
CA GLY A 455 84.25 24.56 14.56
C GLY A 455 84.71 25.69 13.63
N GLN A 456 84.26 26.92 13.85
CA GLN A 456 84.69 28.11 13.09
C GLN A 456 85.79 28.93 13.77
N ARG A 457 86.29 28.50 14.94
CA ARG A 457 87.37 29.19 15.66
C ARG A 457 88.77 28.62 15.48
N ASP A 458 88.91 27.38 15.03
CA ASP A 458 90.23 26.81 14.77
C ASP A 458 90.23 26.16 13.39
N GLY A 459 90.79 26.89 12.43
CA GLY A 459 91.64 26.22 11.46
C GLY A 459 92.85 25.72 12.24
N ASP A 460 93.06 24.41 12.13
CA ASP A 460 94.21 23.64 12.58
C ASP A 460 94.10 22.88 13.92
N GLU A 461 94.61 21.65 13.82
CA GLU A 461 94.88 20.64 14.83
C GLU A 461 93.76 19.71 15.35
N SER A 462 94.00 18.45 15.00
CA SER A 462 93.38 17.21 15.42
C SER A 462 93.27 17.03 16.93
N LEU A 463 92.04 16.87 17.44
CA LEU A 463 91.78 16.13 18.68
C LEU A 463 90.45 15.38 18.56
N GLY A 464 90.53 14.06 18.59
CA GLY A 464 89.38 13.16 18.67
C GLY A 464 88.62 13.38 19.97
N LEU A 465 87.39 13.88 19.86
CA LEU A 465 86.41 13.83 20.94
C LEU A 465 85.40 12.74 20.61
N SER A 466 85.52 11.63 21.36
CA SER A 466 84.52 10.57 21.42
C SER A 466 83.17 11.17 21.83
N LEU A 467 82.17 10.95 20.98
CA LEU A 467 80.79 11.39 21.16
C LEU A 467 79.95 10.33 21.90
N ASP A 468 80.56 9.44 22.69
CA ASP A 468 79.89 8.30 23.35
C ASP A 468 79.35 8.59 24.76
N ALA A 469 79.30 9.85 25.20
CA ALA A 469 78.84 10.19 26.55
C ALA A 469 77.70 11.22 26.58
N ILE A 470 76.66 11.02 25.77
CA ILE A 470 75.33 11.57 26.09
C ILE A 470 74.51 10.42 26.67
N SER A 471 74.65 10.23 27.99
CA SER A 471 73.72 9.44 28.78
C SER A 471 72.36 10.14 28.77
N PHE A 472 71.46 9.71 27.90
CA PHE A 472 70.03 9.95 28.08
C PHE A 472 69.64 9.23 29.38
N SER A 473 69.37 10.01 30.43
CA SER A 473 68.69 9.48 31.60
C SER A 473 67.40 8.82 31.11
N THR A 474 67.34 7.52 31.34
CA THR A 474 66.20 6.67 31.05
C THR A 474 64.94 7.33 31.59
N LEU A 475 63.98 7.55 30.69
CA LEU A 475 62.59 7.82 31.05
C LEU A 475 62.17 6.81 32.14
N PRO A 476 61.44 7.24 33.18
CA PRO A 476 60.89 6.29 34.13
C PRO A 476 60.05 5.26 33.37
N PRO A 477 60.13 3.97 33.74
CA PRO A 477 59.39 2.93 33.04
C PRO A 477 57.89 3.27 33.05
N PRO A 478 57.15 2.93 31.98
CA PRO A 478 55.70 3.13 31.97
C PRO A 478 55.12 2.45 33.21
N MET A 479 54.36 3.21 34.01
CA MET A 479 53.65 2.63 35.14
C MET A 479 52.79 1.48 34.63
N ASN A 480 53.05 0.30 35.18
CA ASN A 480 52.42 -0.94 34.79
C ASN A 480 50.89 -0.83 34.90
N MET A 481 50.17 -0.89 33.78
CA MET A 481 48.71 -0.81 33.75
C MET A 481 48.04 -2.00 34.47
N GLU A 482 48.76 -3.11 34.65
CA GLU A 482 48.22 -4.30 35.32
C GLU A 482 48.04 -4.11 36.83
N SER A 483 48.69 -3.11 37.45
CA SER A 483 48.55 -2.80 38.88
C SER A 483 47.18 -2.20 39.26
N ARG A 484 46.29 -1.93 38.30
CA ARG A 484 44.93 -1.42 38.54
C ARG A 484 43.82 -2.47 38.37
N LEU A 485 44.16 -3.72 38.07
CA LEU A 485 43.18 -4.80 37.89
C LEU A 485 42.78 -5.52 39.19
N SER A 486 42.99 -4.91 40.36
CA SER A 486 42.45 -5.43 41.63
C SER A 486 41.62 -4.39 42.38
N LEU A 487 40.56 -3.90 41.74
CA LEU A 487 39.39 -3.41 42.48
C LEU A 487 38.33 -4.51 42.40
N GLY A 488 38.44 -5.43 43.36
CA GLY A 488 37.37 -6.36 43.66
C GLY A 488 36.13 -5.56 44.07
N PHE A 489 35.12 -5.57 43.21
CA PHE A 489 33.79 -5.15 43.60
C PHE A 489 33.25 -6.20 44.59
N LYS A 490 33.36 -5.91 45.89
CA LYS A 490 32.51 -6.50 46.91
C LYS A 490 31.11 -5.88 46.74
N GLY A 491 30.12 -6.71 46.42
CA GLY A 491 28.72 -6.36 46.20
C GLY A 491 28.46 -6.05 44.74
N VAL A 492 27.98 -6.98 43.92
CA VAL A 492 26.64 -7.55 44.00
C VAL A 492 26.71 -9.06 43.75
N THR A 493 26.35 -9.84 44.76
CA THR A 493 26.11 -11.26 44.59
C THR A 493 24.84 -11.49 43.78
N PHE A 494 24.88 -12.50 42.91
CA PHE A 494 23.81 -13.03 42.05
C PHE A 494 22.52 -13.51 42.77
N LYS A 495 22.30 -13.07 44.01
CA LYS A 495 21.23 -13.56 44.90
C LYS A 495 20.03 -12.61 45.04
N GLU A 496 20.05 -11.45 44.39
CA GLU A 496 18.96 -10.45 44.46
C GLU A 496 18.15 -10.30 43.16
N CYS A 497 18.42 -11.13 42.14
CA CYS A 497 17.60 -11.18 40.92
C CYS A 497 16.66 -12.41 40.86
N ALA A 498 16.65 -13.25 41.90
CA ALA A 498 15.58 -14.21 42.11
C ALA A 498 14.50 -13.46 42.88
N GLY A 499 13.42 -13.08 42.20
CA GLY A 499 12.21 -12.64 42.87
C GLY A 499 11.77 -13.73 43.84
N ASP A 500 11.45 -13.30 45.06
CA ASP A 500 10.62 -14.08 45.97
C ASP A 500 9.39 -14.54 45.20
N MET A 501 9.27 -15.86 45.03
CA MET A 501 7.99 -16.51 44.82
C MET A 501 7.50 -16.94 46.21
N ASP A 502 6.59 -16.15 46.75
CA ASP A 502 5.49 -16.60 47.62
C ASP A 502 4.17 -16.24 46.93
#